data_AF-A0A3S0VPU4-F1
#
_entry.id   AF-A0A3S0VPU4-F1
#
_cell.length_a   1.000
_cell.length_b   1.000
_cell.length_c   1.000
_cell.angle_alpha   90.00
_cell.angle_beta   90.00
_cell.angle_gamma   90.00
#
_symmetry.space_group_name_H-M   'P 1'
#
loop_
_entity.id
_entity.type
_entity.pdbx_description
1 polymer ?
#
loop_
_entity_poly.entity_id
_entity_poly.type
_entity_poly.pdbx_seq_one_letter_code
_entity_poly.pdbx_strand_id
1 'polypeptide(L)'
;MTGITLIRCDPARNLHRYYRLDVQLDLFGAWCLIREWGRVGQGGQMRSTPYPTVDEAQEALERQRRRKERRGYQLLSIRPVIRVQDLFNRKRTGFREGGQR
;
A
#
# COMPACT_ATOMS: atom_id res chain seq x y z
N MET A 1 -1.37 3.65 9.06
CA MET A 1 -0.49 3.62 7.87
C MET A 1 -1.33 3.60 6.62
N THR A 2 -0.90 4.31 5.59
CA THR A 2 -1.72 4.62 4.41
C THR A 2 -1.09 4.00 3.17
N GLY A 3 -1.80 3.10 2.51
CA GLY A 3 -1.43 2.49 1.25
C GLY A 3 -2.07 3.25 0.10
N ILE A 4 -1.30 3.62 -0.91
CA ILE A 4 -1.76 4.41 -2.06
C ILE A 4 -1.63 3.58 -3.32
N THR A 5 -2.69 3.52 -4.11
CA THR A 5 -2.68 2.94 -5.46
C THR A 5 -2.85 4.04 -6.48
N LEU A 6 -1.92 4.10 -7.43
CA LEU A 6 -1.92 4.99 -8.57
C LEU A 6 -2.09 4.17 -9.86
N ILE A 7 -2.81 4.71 -10.84
CA ILE A 7 -2.98 4.10 -12.16
C ILE A 7 -2.58 5.07 -13.27
N ARG A 8 -2.01 4.56 -14.35
CA ARG A 8 -1.81 5.32 -15.58
C ARG A 8 -2.39 4.52 -16.74
N CYS A 9 -3.35 5.13 -17.43
CA CYS A 9 -4.02 4.57 -18.60
C CYS A 9 -3.84 5.53 -19.79
N ASP A 10 -3.30 5.04 -20.90
CA ASP A 10 -3.21 5.72 -22.18
C ASP A 10 -3.40 4.63 -23.28
N PRO A 11 -4.65 4.45 -23.77
CA PRO A 11 -4.98 3.42 -24.74
C PRO A 11 -4.24 3.58 -26.08
N ALA A 12 -4.05 4.83 -26.52
CA ALA A 12 -3.35 5.14 -27.77
C ALA A 12 -1.89 4.68 -27.76
N ARG A 13 -1.30 4.53 -26.57
CA ARG A 13 0.07 4.02 -26.38
C ARG A 13 0.15 2.61 -25.80
N ASN A 14 -0.96 1.87 -25.74
CA ASN A 14 -1.06 0.57 -25.07
C ASN A 14 -0.42 0.60 -23.67
N LEU A 15 -0.76 1.63 -22.89
CA LEU A 15 -0.20 1.85 -21.57
C LEU A 15 -1.30 1.68 -20.52
N HIS A 16 -1.25 0.58 -19.79
CA HIS A 16 -2.14 0.33 -18.67
C HIS A 16 -1.33 -0.22 -17.50
N ARG A 17 -0.90 0.68 -16.60
CA ARG A 17 0.06 0.36 -15.53
C ARG A 17 -0.45 0.83 -14.18
N TYR A 18 -0.13 0.06 -13.13
CA TYR A 18 -0.36 0.46 -11.75
C TYR A 18 0.96 0.78 -11.03
N TYR A 19 0.85 1.53 -9.94
CA TYR A 19 1.93 1.79 -9.01
C TYR A 19 1.34 1.86 -7.59
N ARG A 20 1.73 0.92 -6.72
CA ARG A 20 1.28 0.87 -5.32
C ARG A 20 2.42 1.27 -4.40
N LEU A 21 2.06 2.04 -3.38
CA LEU A 21 2.95 2.57 -2.35
C LEU A 21 2.38 2.20 -0.99
N ASP A 22 3.20 1.69 -0.10
CA ASP A 22 2.79 1.29 1.24
C ASP A 22 3.92 1.55 2.24
N VAL A 23 3.59 2.04 3.44
CA VAL A 23 4.54 2.17 4.55
C VAL A 23 4.14 1.17 5.63
N GLN A 24 5.04 0.25 5.93
CA GLN A 24 4.84 -0.77 6.96
C GLN A 24 6.13 -1.08 7.72
N LEU A 25 6.00 -1.73 8.87
CA LEU A 25 7.14 -2.35 9.54
C LEU A 25 7.54 -3.63 8.80
N ASP A 26 8.83 -3.91 8.74
CA ASP A 26 9.31 -5.24 8.39
C ASP A 26 9.26 -6.19 9.60
N LEU A 27 9.72 -7.44 9.41
CA LEU A 27 9.73 -8.47 10.46
C LEU A 27 10.64 -8.14 11.66
N PHE A 28 11.55 -7.18 11.49
CA PHE A 28 12.51 -6.76 12.51
C PHE A 28 12.16 -5.40 13.12
N GLY A 29 10.99 -4.84 12.77
CA GLY A 29 10.53 -3.55 13.29
C GLY A 29 11.15 -2.32 12.62
N ALA A 30 11.81 -2.46 11.47
CA ALA A 30 12.27 -1.32 10.68
C ALA A 30 11.13 -0.79 9.79
N TRP A 31 11.02 0.54 9.67
CA TRP A 31 10.06 1.16 8.76
C TRP A 31 10.49 0.94 7.32
N CYS A 32 9.57 0.52 6.46
CA CYS A 32 9.84 0.25 5.06
C CYS A 32 8.79 0.91 4.16
N LEU A 33 9.27 1.56 3.09
CA LEU A 33 8.44 1.91 1.94
C LEU A 33 8.44 0.75 0.95
N ILE A 34 7.29 0.13 0.78
CA ILE A 34 7.04 -0.86 -0.25
C ILE A 34 6.52 -0.18 -1.50
N ARG A 35 7.10 -0.56 -2.63
CA ARG A 35 6.73 -0.10 -3.96
C ARG A 35 6.42 -1.32 -4.82
N GLU A 36 5.23 -1.38 -5.39
CA GLU A 36 4.83 -2.43 -6.34
C GLU A 36 4.42 -1.76 -7.66
N TRP A 37 4.82 -2.32 -8.79
CA TRP A 37 4.47 -1.76 -10.10
C TRP A 37 4.40 -2.82 -11.19
N GLY A 38 3.51 -2.62 -12.15
CA GLY A 38 3.33 -3.56 -13.24
C GLY A 38 2.28 -3.10 -14.23
N ARG A 39 1.97 -3.96 -15.20
CA ARG A 39 0.77 -3.79 -16.04
C ARG A 39 -0.46 -4.22 -15.24
N VAL A 40 -1.56 -3.51 -15.39
CA VAL A 40 -2.81 -3.88 -14.71
C VAL A 40 -3.28 -5.25 -15.22
N GLY A 41 -3.66 -6.13 -14.30
CA GLY A 41 -4.06 -7.51 -14.62
C GLY A 41 -2.90 -8.49 -14.83
N GLN A 42 -1.65 -8.08 -14.61
CA GLN A 42 -0.48 -8.97 -14.69
C GLN A 42 0.40 -8.87 -13.44
N GLY A 43 1.28 -9.86 -13.27
CA GLY A 43 2.32 -9.84 -12.24
C GLY A 43 3.20 -8.60 -12.35
N GLY A 44 3.52 -8.00 -11.20
CA GLY A 44 4.38 -6.83 -11.10
C GLY A 44 5.74 -7.13 -10.49
N GLN A 45 6.54 -6.07 -10.39
CA GLN A 45 7.77 -6.04 -9.60
C GLN A 45 7.49 -5.34 -8.27
N MET A 46 8.20 -5.77 -7.24
CA MET A 46 8.12 -5.20 -5.90
C MET A 46 9.52 -4.80 -5.42
N ARG A 47 9.61 -3.69 -4.68
CA ARG A 47 10.83 -3.28 -3.99
C ARG A 47 10.50 -2.66 -2.64
N SER A 48 11.12 -3.19 -1.59
CA SER A 48 11.15 -2.57 -0.26
C SER A 48 12.32 -1.61 -0.13
N THR A 49 12.18 -0.56 0.66
CA THR A 49 13.26 0.38 0.98
C THR A 49 13.13 0.77 2.45
N PRO A 50 14.11 0.44 3.30
CA PRO A 50 14.05 0.73 4.72
C PRO A 50 14.29 2.21 5.00
N TYR A 51 13.73 2.69 6.11
CA TYR A 51 13.85 4.03 6.66
C TYR A 51 13.97 3.94 8.19
N PRO A 52 14.73 4.83 8.83
CA PRO A 52 14.88 4.88 10.29
C PRO A 52 13.57 5.17 11.02
N THR A 53 12.72 6.04 10.46
CA THR A 53 11.48 6.51 11.09
C THR A 53 10.27 6.36 10.19
N VAL A 54 9.07 6.36 10.80
CA VAL A 54 7.80 6.33 10.05
C VAL A 54 7.63 7.59 9.22
N ASP A 55 8.04 8.74 9.76
CA ASP A 55 7.90 10.04 9.10
C ASP A 55 8.77 10.11 7.85
N GLU A 56 10.03 9.66 7.91
CA GLU A 56 10.89 9.56 6.73
C GLU A 56 10.32 8.61 5.66
N ALA A 57 9.72 7.49 6.08
CA ALA A 57 9.07 6.56 5.16
C ALA A 57 7.83 7.19 4.49
N GLN A 58 7.04 7.95 5.25
CA GLN A 58 5.87 8.68 4.75
C GLN A 58 6.25 9.82 3.80
N GLU A 59 7.29 10.58 4.13
CA GLU A 59 7.85 11.60 3.23
C GLU A 59 8.36 10.99 1.93
N ALA A 60 9.05 9.84 2.02
CA ALA A 60 9.50 9.10 0.86
C ALA A 60 8.33 8.60 -0.01
N LEU A 61 7.24 8.15 0.63
CA LEU A 61 6.00 7.75 -0.04
C LEU A 61 5.39 8.94 -0.79
N GLU A 62 5.21 10.08 -0.14
CA GLU A 62 4.61 11.28 -0.73
C GLU A 62 5.49 11.83 -1.86
N ARG A 63 6.81 11.81 -1.69
CA ARG A 63 7.76 12.16 -2.77
C ARG A 63 7.61 11.24 -3.99
N GLN A 64 7.45 9.93 -3.79
CA GLN A 64 7.22 9.01 -4.90
C GLN A 64 5.86 9.21 -5.55
N ARG A 65 4.81 9.44 -4.77
CA ARG A 65 3.47 9.75 -5.25
C ARG A 65 3.50 10.95 -6.18
N ARG A 66 3.99 12.11 -5.70
CA ARG A 66 4.10 13.34 -6.49
C ARG A 66 4.92 13.14 -7.76
N ARG A 67 6.02 12.40 -7.67
CA ARG A 67 6.85 12.07 -8.85
C ARG A 67 6.07 11.27 -9.90
N LYS A 68 5.20 10.36 -9.48
CA LYS A 68 4.37 9.55 -10.39
C LYS A 68 3.18 10.33 -10.94
N GLU A 69 2.57 11.18 -10.13
CA GLU A 69 1.52 12.11 -10.58
C GLU A 69 2.00 13.01 -11.72
N ARG A 70 3.20 13.59 -11.59
CA ARG A 70 3.85 14.36 -12.68
C ARG A 70 4.12 13.56 -13.95
N ARG A 71 4.12 12.22 -13.86
CA ARG A 71 4.27 11.30 -15.01
C ARG A 71 2.92 10.84 -15.58
N GLY A 72 1.82 11.45 -15.17
CA GLY A 72 0.47 11.13 -15.62
C GLY A 72 -0.16 9.93 -14.91
N TYR A 73 0.37 9.52 -13.76
CA TYR A 73 -0.37 8.60 -12.88
C TYR A 73 -1.43 9.36 -12.09
N GLN A 74 -2.58 8.74 -11.89
CA GLN A 74 -3.70 9.30 -11.14
C GLN A 74 -3.99 8.46 -9.91
N LEU A 75 -4.44 9.10 -8.84
CA LEU A 75 -4.82 8.44 -7.60
C LEU A 75 -6.07 7.59 -7.84
N LEU A 76 -5.95 6.28 -7.65
CA LEU A 76 -7.07 5.34 -7.77
C LEU A 76 -7.70 5.03 -6.41
N SER A 77 -6.88 4.82 -5.39
CA SER A 77 -7.36 4.45 -4.06
C SER A 77 -6.34 4.78 -2.98
N ILE A 78 -6.86 5.20 -1.84
CA ILE A 78 -6.16 5.26 -0.57
C ILE A 78 -6.77 4.16 0.30
N ARG A 79 -5.95 3.22 0.75
CA ARG A 79 -6.37 2.14 1.65
C ARG A 79 -5.69 2.33 3.00
N PRO A 80 -6.41 2.23 4.13
CA PRO A 80 -5.74 2.01 5.40
C PRO A 80 -5.04 0.65 5.33
N VAL A 81 -3.73 0.61 5.60
CA VAL A 81 -2.97 -0.62 5.64
C VAL A 81 -3.33 -1.33 6.94
N ILE A 82 -4.15 -2.37 6.83
CA ILE A 82 -4.45 -3.26 7.96
C ILE A 82 -3.19 -4.08 8.19
N ARG A 83 -2.53 -3.94 9.35
CA ARG A 83 -1.35 -4.77 9.62
C ARG A 83 -1.79 -6.22 9.66
N VAL A 84 -0.97 -7.14 9.16
CA VAL A 84 -1.17 -8.58 9.40
C VAL A 84 -1.24 -8.85 10.90
N GLN A 85 -0.51 -8.09 11.72
CA GLN A 85 -0.60 -8.09 13.18
C GLN A 85 -1.99 -7.67 13.71
N ASP A 86 -2.67 -6.72 13.04
CA ASP A 86 -4.02 -6.26 13.42
C ASP A 86 -5.09 -7.32 13.10
N LEU A 87 -4.85 -8.12 12.05
CA LEU A 87 -5.71 -9.27 11.70
C LEU A 87 -5.59 -10.41 12.70
N PHE A 88 -4.40 -10.65 13.27
CA PHE A 88 -4.21 -11.64 14.34
C PHE A 88 -4.87 -11.22 15.66
N ASN A 89 -4.98 -9.92 15.95
CA ASN A 89 -5.60 -9.43 17.19
C ASN A 89 -7.14 -9.31 17.12
N ARG A 90 -7.75 -9.51 15.95
CA ARG A 90 -9.21 -9.48 15.75
C ARG A 90 -9.93 -10.78 16.16
N LYS A 91 -9.38 -11.52 17.12
CA LYS A 91 -9.96 -12.73 17.74
C LYS A 91 -10.19 -12.60 19.26
N ARG A 92 -10.30 -11.37 19.79
CA ARG A 92 -10.77 -11.12 21.17
C ARG A 92 -11.59 -9.83 21.26
N THR A 93 -12.80 -9.83 20.71
CA THR A 93 -13.87 -8.94 21.16
C THR A 93 -15.20 -9.52 20.69
N GLY A 94 -15.81 -10.29 21.58
CA GLY A 94 -17.25 -10.39 21.75
C GLY A 94 -18.10 -10.86 20.57
N PHE A 95 -18.18 -12.18 20.39
CA PHE A 95 -19.48 -12.79 20.07
C PHE A 95 -19.89 -13.60 21.28
N ARG A 96 -20.74 -13.01 22.13
CA ARG A 96 -21.40 -13.70 23.24
C ARG A 96 -22.29 -14.78 22.63
N GLU A 97 -22.13 -16.00 23.11
CA GLU A 97 -23.17 -17.02 23.01
C GLU A 97 -24.48 -16.44 23.56
N GLY A 98 -25.48 -16.39 22.69
CA GLY A 98 -26.87 -16.14 23.03
C GLY A 98 -27.69 -17.33 22.57
N GLY A 99 -27.46 -18.50 23.18
CA GLY A 99 -28.47 -19.53 23.21
C GLY A 99 -29.61 -19.09 24.13
N GLN A 100 -30.83 -19.08 23.60
CA GLN A 100 -32.09 -19.43 24.26
C GLN A 100 -33.26 -19.00 23.38
N ARG A 101 -33.81 -19.94 22.61
CA ARG A 101 -35.20 -20.44 22.71
C ARG A 101 -35.45 -21.49 21.65
#